data_AF-A0A3N5M1X2-F1
#
_entry.id   AF-A0A3N5M1X2-F1
#
_cell.length_a   1.000
_cell.length_b   1.000
_cell.length_c   1.000
_cell.angle_alpha   90.00
_cell.angle_beta   90.00
_cell.angle_gamma   90.00
#
_symmetry.space_group_name_H-M   'P 1'
#
loop_
_entity.id
_entity.type
_entity.pdbx_description
1 polymer ?
#
loop_
_entity_poly.entity_id
_entity_poly.type
_entity_poly.pdbx_seq_one_letter_code
_entity_poly.pdbx_strand_id
1 'polypeptide(L)'
;INVSNPAAPTESGFYDTTGSAYDVAVSGSYAYIADGPGGLRIIDVSNPAAPGETGFHIADWSQGVIIYDHYALVGDDVGGLRIFDVSNPAAPTQAAQYDTPGSADGVAVSGGYVYLGDWAGGLFIFQVTGLPAPTPTITPSPTLTPTSTPTSTPGPVYAPFISRLYKRLSKSR
;
A
#
# COMPACT_ATOMS: atom_id res chain seq x y z
N ILE A 1 -21.34 -4.77 -13.37
CA ILE A 1 -22.42 -5.47 -14.10
C ILE A 1 -23.63 -5.58 -13.18
N ASN A 2 -24.78 -5.04 -13.57
CA ASN A 2 -26.04 -5.36 -12.87
C ASN A 2 -26.54 -6.73 -13.33
N VAL A 3 -26.50 -7.72 -12.43
CA VAL A 3 -26.88 -9.11 -12.69
C VAL A 3 -28.31 -9.44 -12.25
N SER A 4 -29.12 -8.44 -11.87
CA SER A 4 -30.52 -8.67 -11.46
C SER A 4 -31.38 -9.26 -12.58
N ASN A 5 -30.94 -9.14 -13.84
CA ASN A 5 -31.48 -9.86 -14.99
C ASN A 5 -30.37 -10.69 -15.65
N PRO A 6 -30.32 -12.02 -15.43
CA PRO A 6 -29.28 -12.87 -16.00
C PRO A 6 -29.32 -12.96 -17.54
N ALA A 7 -30.45 -12.59 -18.17
CA ALA A 7 -30.59 -12.61 -19.63
C ALA A 7 -30.07 -11.34 -20.32
N ALA A 8 -29.81 -10.25 -19.57
CA ALA A 8 -29.35 -8.97 -20.11
C ALA A 8 -28.50 -8.21 -19.08
N PRO A 9 -27.25 -8.65 -18.82
CA PRO A 9 -26.33 -7.92 -17.96
C PRO A 9 -26.04 -6.52 -18.55
N THR A 10 -26.04 -5.50 -17.69
CA THR A 10 -25.68 -4.12 -18.07
C THR A 10 -24.44 -3.66 -17.31
N GLU A 11 -23.54 -2.92 -17.96
CA GLU A 11 -22.37 -2.34 -17.32
C GLU A 11 -22.78 -1.20 -16.40
N SER A 12 -22.26 -1.20 -15.16
CA SER A 12 -22.55 -0.15 -14.17
C SER A 12 -21.44 0.90 -14.12
N GLY A 13 -20.21 0.48 -14.41
CA GLY A 13 -18.98 1.27 -14.45
C GLY A 13 -17.79 0.35 -14.68
N PHE A 14 -16.61 0.93 -14.88
CA PHE A 14 -15.35 0.23 -15.06
C PHE A 14 -14.21 0.99 -14.39
N TYR A 15 -13.13 0.28 -14.07
CA TYR A 15 -11.86 0.86 -13.66
C TYR A 15 -10.75 0.16 -14.43
N ASP A 16 -9.86 0.93 -15.04
CA ASP A 16 -8.68 0.41 -15.75
C ASP A 16 -7.52 0.28 -14.76
N THR A 17 -7.12 -0.95 -14.46
CA THR A 17 -5.95 -1.21 -13.62
C THR A 17 -4.67 -1.05 -14.44
N THR A 18 -3.53 -0.97 -13.75
CA THR A 18 -2.25 -0.73 -14.43
C THR A 18 -1.68 -1.96 -15.12
N GLY A 19 -2.11 -3.15 -14.71
CA GLY A 19 -1.66 -4.44 -15.20
C GLY A 19 -2.77 -5.27 -15.83
N SER A 20 -2.61 -6.58 -15.77
CA SER A 20 -3.60 -7.54 -16.24
C SER A 20 -4.37 -8.07 -15.04
N ALA A 21 -5.66 -7.73 -14.93
CA ALA A 21 -6.52 -8.24 -13.87
C ALA A 21 -6.80 -9.75 -14.08
N TYR A 22 -6.19 -10.59 -13.25
CA TYR A 22 -6.33 -12.06 -13.29
C TYR A 22 -7.46 -12.58 -12.40
N ASP A 23 -7.61 -11.99 -11.21
CA ASP A 23 -8.62 -12.41 -10.23
C ASP A 23 -9.11 -11.23 -9.39
N VAL A 24 -10.29 -11.38 -8.80
CA VAL A 24 -10.93 -10.37 -7.95
C VAL A 24 -11.64 -10.98 -6.76
N ALA A 25 -11.40 -10.42 -5.59
CA ALA A 25 -12.17 -10.67 -4.38
C ALA A 25 -12.85 -9.38 -3.90
N VAL A 26 -14.07 -9.47 -3.38
CA VAL A 26 -14.82 -8.31 -2.87
C VAL A 26 -15.08 -8.50 -1.38
N SER A 27 -14.78 -7.48 -0.59
CA SER A 27 -15.11 -7.43 0.84
C SER A 27 -15.58 -6.03 1.22
N GLY A 28 -16.80 -5.95 1.77
CA GLY A 28 -17.42 -4.66 2.06
C GLY A 28 -17.60 -3.80 0.80
N SER A 29 -17.02 -2.60 0.82
CA SER A 29 -17.06 -1.64 -0.31
C SER A 29 -15.80 -1.66 -1.18
N TYR A 30 -14.93 -2.66 -1.00
CA TYR A 30 -13.65 -2.73 -1.71
C TYR A 30 -13.56 -3.98 -2.58
N ALA A 31 -13.02 -3.80 -3.78
CA ALA A 31 -12.56 -4.87 -4.65
C ALA A 31 -11.04 -4.96 -4.58
N TYR A 32 -10.54 -6.18 -4.40
CA TYR A 32 -9.12 -6.51 -4.31
C TYR A 32 -8.78 -7.31 -5.55
N ILE A 33 -7.83 -6.81 -6.34
CA ILE A 33 -7.53 -7.33 -7.68
C ILE A 33 -6.10 -7.86 -7.67
N ALA A 34 -5.93 -9.10 -8.13
CA ALA A 34 -4.64 -9.64 -8.52
C ALA A 34 -4.34 -9.15 -9.94
N ASP A 35 -3.49 -8.14 -10.07
CA ASP A 35 -3.28 -7.37 -11.30
C ASP A 35 -2.00 -7.75 -12.06
N GLY A 36 -1.57 -9.00 -11.94
CA GLY A 36 -0.35 -9.51 -12.55
C GLY A 36 0.86 -8.68 -12.12
N PRO A 37 1.60 -8.06 -13.04
CA PRO A 37 2.74 -7.19 -12.70
C PRO A 37 2.33 -5.91 -11.95
N GLY A 38 1.05 -5.56 -11.91
CA GLY A 38 0.52 -4.46 -11.10
C GLY A 38 0.43 -4.80 -9.60
N GLY A 39 0.60 -6.07 -9.23
CA GLY A 39 0.50 -6.58 -7.86
C GLY A 39 -0.93 -6.62 -7.34
N LEU A 40 -1.10 -6.40 -6.03
CA LEU A 40 -2.41 -6.27 -5.40
C LEU A 40 -2.92 -4.84 -5.58
N ARG A 41 -4.09 -4.67 -6.21
CA ARG A 41 -4.80 -3.37 -6.30
C ARG A 41 -6.05 -3.38 -5.44
N ILE A 42 -6.36 -2.26 -4.82
CA ILE A 42 -7.53 -2.11 -3.93
C ILE A 42 -8.37 -0.94 -4.42
N ILE A 43 -9.55 -1.25 -4.92
CA ILE A 43 -10.48 -0.32 -5.56
C ILE A 43 -11.69 -0.11 -4.65
N ASP A 44 -12.00 1.14 -4.33
CA ASP A 44 -13.28 1.51 -3.74
C ASP A 44 -14.38 1.38 -4.81
N VAL A 45 -15.35 0.53 -4.51
CA VAL A 45 -16.51 0.22 -5.35
C VAL A 45 -17.83 0.56 -4.64
N SER A 46 -17.80 1.40 -3.60
CA SER A 46 -18.98 1.92 -2.88
C SER A 46 -19.97 2.62 -3.82
N ASN A 47 -19.46 3.28 -4.86
CA ASN A 47 -20.23 3.70 -6.02
C ASN A 47 -19.78 2.91 -7.27
N PRO A 48 -20.52 1.85 -7.66
CA PRO A 48 -20.17 1.03 -8.82
C PRO A 48 -20.12 1.79 -10.16
N ALA A 49 -20.70 2.99 -10.24
CA ALA A 49 -20.66 3.84 -11.43
C ALA A 49 -19.43 4.76 -11.49
N ALA A 50 -18.69 4.89 -10.40
CA ALA A 50 -17.47 5.67 -10.32
C ALA A 50 -16.47 4.99 -9.36
N PRO A 51 -15.97 3.78 -9.70
CA PRO A 51 -14.95 3.11 -8.91
C PRO A 51 -13.65 3.93 -8.90
N GLY A 52 -12.88 3.82 -7.82
CA GLY A 52 -11.60 4.53 -7.69
C GLY A 52 -10.59 3.76 -6.87
N GLU A 53 -9.33 3.74 -7.30
CA GLU A 53 -8.27 3.10 -6.55
C GLU A 53 -7.98 3.82 -5.23
N THR A 54 -7.94 3.05 -4.15
CA THR A 54 -7.66 3.52 -2.79
C THR A 54 -6.26 3.17 -2.34
N GLY A 55 -5.73 2.02 -2.75
CA GLY A 55 -4.39 1.56 -2.38
C GLY A 55 -3.90 0.43 -3.25
N PHE A 56 -2.62 0.10 -3.12
CA PHE A 56 -1.98 -1.00 -3.84
C PHE A 56 -0.76 -1.50 -3.09
N HIS A 57 -0.33 -2.72 -3.41
CA HIS A 57 0.99 -3.23 -3.06
C HIS A 57 1.61 -3.90 -4.28
N ILE A 58 2.80 -3.46 -4.67
CA ILE A 58 3.53 -4.08 -5.78
C ILE A 58 3.98 -5.48 -5.34
N ALA A 59 3.75 -6.46 -6.21
CA ALA A 59 4.23 -7.82 -6.10
C ALA A 59 4.84 -8.23 -7.45
N ASP A 60 5.35 -9.45 -7.56
CA ASP A 60 6.05 -9.85 -8.79
C ASP A 60 5.06 -10.14 -9.92
N TRP A 61 4.09 -11.02 -9.67
CA TRP A 61 3.05 -11.39 -10.63
C TRP A 61 1.84 -12.01 -9.91
N SER A 62 0.93 -11.16 -9.45
CA SER A 62 -0.26 -11.61 -8.70
C SER A 62 -1.32 -12.22 -9.63
N GLN A 63 -1.71 -13.47 -9.36
CA GLN A 63 -2.67 -14.22 -10.19
C GLN A 63 -3.99 -14.52 -9.49
N GLY A 64 -3.94 -15.03 -8.24
CA GLY A 64 -5.14 -15.32 -7.45
C GLY A 64 -5.24 -14.41 -6.24
N VAL A 65 -6.46 -14.07 -5.81
CA VAL A 65 -6.70 -13.31 -4.57
C VAL A 65 -7.95 -13.78 -3.84
N ILE A 66 -7.84 -13.92 -2.52
CA ILE A 66 -8.99 -14.12 -1.64
C ILE A 66 -8.89 -13.25 -0.40
N ILE A 67 -10.04 -12.77 0.09
CA ILE A 67 -10.12 -12.08 1.37
C ILE A 67 -10.53 -13.03 2.47
N TYR A 68 -9.71 -13.08 3.52
CA TYR A 68 -10.02 -13.76 4.77
C TYR A 68 -9.88 -12.77 5.92
N ASP A 69 -11.01 -12.42 6.53
CA ASP A 69 -11.11 -11.38 7.55
C ASP A 69 -10.53 -10.04 7.04
N HIS A 70 -9.41 -9.57 7.58
CA HIS A 70 -8.72 -8.35 7.17
C HIS A 70 -7.42 -8.63 6.40
N TYR A 71 -7.25 -9.85 5.89
CA TYR A 71 -6.10 -10.22 5.05
C TYR A 71 -6.51 -10.47 3.61
N ALA A 72 -5.69 -9.98 2.68
CA ALA A 72 -5.68 -10.44 1.30
C ALA A 72 -4.59 -11.49 1.12
N LEU A 73 -4.99 -12.69 0.72
CA LEU A 73 -4.10 -13.81 0.44
C LEU A 73 -3.97 -13.89 -1.07
N VAL A 74 -2.73 -13.83 -1.57
CA VAL A 74 -2.43 -13.65 -2.99
C VAL A 74 -1.47 -14.75 -3.45
N GLY A 75 -1.82 -15.43 -4.54
CA GLY A 75 -0.86 -16.27 -5.28
C GLY A 75 -0.03 -15.37 -6.20
N ASP A 76 1.29 -15.38 -6.03
CA ASP A 76 2.20 -14.41 -6.67
C ASP A 76 3.29 -15.09 -7.52
N ASP A 77 2.92 -16.03 -8.38
CA ASP A 77 3.85 -16.74 -9.27
C ASP A 77 5.08 -17.27 -8.50
N VAL A 78 6.30 -16.83 -8.84
CA VAL A 78 7.54 -17.21 -8.16
C VAL A 78 7.66 -16.71 -6.72
N GLY A 79 6.83 -15.74 -6.32
CA GLY A 79 6.74 -15.21 -4.96
C GLY A 79 5.92 -16.09 -4.00
N GLY A 80 5.26 -17.14 -4.50
CA GLY A 80 4.50 -18.08 -3.68
C GLY A 80 3.21 -17.49 -3.11
N LEU A 81 2.86 -17.84 -1.88
CA LEU A 81 1.73 -17.24 -1.15
C LEU A 81 2.16 -15.96 -0.46
N ARG A 82 1.57 -14.82 -0.80
CA ARG A 82 1.71 -13.57 -0.06
C ARG A 82 0.47 -13.28 0.76
N ILE A 83 0.67 -12.72 1.95
CA ILE A 83 -0.40 -12.36 2.88
C ILE A 83 -0.24 -10.89 3.20
N PHE A 84 -1.24 -10.10 2.80
CA PHE A 84 -1.29 -8.66 3.04
C PHE A 84 -2.33 -8.34 4.10
N ASP A 85 -1.94 -7.59 5.13
CA ASP A 85 -2.89 -6.91 6.03
C ASP A 85 -3.51 -5.74 5.26
N VAL A 86 -4.83 -5.80 5.09
CA VAL A 86 -5.64 -4.81 4.39
C VAL A 86 -6.64 -4.11 5.32
N SER A 87 -6.37 -4.12 6.64
CA SER A 87 -7.17 -3.39 7.63
C SER A 87 -7.28 -1.90 7.31
N ASN A 88 -6.25 -1.33 6.68
CA ASN A 88 -6.30 -0.03 6.03
C ASN A 88 -6.18 -0.21 4.50
N PRO A 89 -7.29 -0.17 3.75
CA PRO A 89 -7.29 -0.32 2.30
C PRO A 89 -6.41 0.69 1.54
N ALA A 90 -6.15 1.86 2.13
CA ALA A 90 -5.31 2.89 1.51
C ALA A 90 -3.80 2.64 1.69
N ALA A 91 -3.43 1.73 2.58
CA ALA A 91 -2.04 1.39 2.88
C ALA A 91 -1.91 -0.10 3.24
N PRO A 92 -2.12 -1.01 2.27
CA PRO A 92 -1.92 -2.43 2.49
C PRO A 92 -0.46 -2.73 2.84
N THR A 93 -0.23 -3.69 3.73
CA THR A 93 1.14 -4.07 4.14
C THR A 93 1.34 -5.57 4.05
N GLN A 94 2.49 -6.04 3.56
CA GLN A 94 2.80 -7.46 3.54
C GLN A 94 3.08 -7.95 4.96
N ALA A 95 2.20 -8.83 5.47
CA ALA A 95 2.29 -9.37 6.82
C ALA A 95 3.09 -10.69 6.85
N ALA A 96 3.01 -11.49 5.79
CA ALA A 96 3.79 -12.72 5.64
C ALA A 96 3.96 -13.14 4.16
N GLN A 97 4.90 -14.05 3.94
CA GLN A 97 5.14 -14.71 2.67
C GLN A 97 5.54 -16.17 2.91
N TYR A 98 5.11 -17.05 2.02
CA TYR A 98 5.54 -18.43 1.97
C TYR A 98 5.94 -18.79 0.54
N ASP A 99 7.23 -19.01 0.35
CA ASP A 99 7.78 -19.39 -0.94
C ASP A 99 7.35 -20.83 -1.28
N THR A 100 6.77 -20.99 -2.46
CA THR A 100 6.48 -22.31 -3.04
C THR A 100 7.51 -22.64 -4.12
N PRO A 101 7.78 -23.93 -4.40
CA PRO A 101 8.80 -24.32 -5.37
C PRO A 101 8.41 -24.06 -6.83
N GLY A 102 7.17 -23.68 -7.12
CA GLY A 102 6.70 -23.36 -8.47
C GLY A 102 5.97 -22.03 -8.54
N SER A 103 5.04 -21.93 -9.48
CA SER A 103 4.24 -20.74 -9.74
C SER A 103 2.92 -20.81 -8.97
N ALA A 104 2.79 -20.01 -7.93
CA ALA A 104 1.55 -19.84 -7.18
C ALA A 104 0.48 -19.12 -8.03
N ASP A 105 -0.71 -19.70 -8.07
CA ASP A 105 -1.81 -19.28 -8.94
C ASP A 105 -3.10 -19.07 -8.12
N GLY A 106 -4.09 -19.95 -8.26
CA GLY A 106 -5.37 -19.84 -7.55
C GLY A 106 -5.26 -20.09 -6.04
N VAL A 107 -5.97 -19.26 -5.27
CA VAL A 107 -6.11 -19.39 -3.81
C VAL A 107 -7.58 -19.59 -3.44
N ALA A 108 -7.86 -20.46 -2.47
CA ALA A 108 -9.19 -20.69 -1.94
C ALA A 108 -9.17 -20.91 -0.43
N VAL A 109 -10.26 -20.58 0.26
CA VAL A 109 -10.40 -20.83 1.70
C VAL A 109 -11.63 -21.67 1.97
N SER A 110 -11.46 -22.75 2.75
CA SER A 110 -12.58 -23.58 3.20
C SER A 110 -12.21 -24.30 4.50
N GLY A 111 -13.18 -24.44 5.41
CA GLY A 111 -12.99 -25.21 6.65
C GLY A 111 -11.84 -24.73 7.55
N GLY A 112 -11.45 -23.46 7.47
CA GLY A 112 -10.30 -22.92 8.22
C GLY A 112 -8.94 -23.24 7.60
N TYR A 113 -8.91 -23.64 6.34
CA TYR A 113 -7.70 -23.90 5.56
C TYR A 113 -7.63 -23.01 4.32
N VAL A 114 -6.41 -22.60 3.96
CA VAL A 114 -6.07 -22.00 2.67
C VAL A 114 -5.53 -23.10 1.77
N TYR A 115 -6.07 -23.15 0.56
CA TYR A 115 -5.67 -24.04 -0.50
C TYR A 115 -5.01 -23.18 -1.58
N LEU A 116 -3.76 -23.46 -1.89
CA LEU A 116 -3.02 -22.79 -2.95
C LEU A 116 -2.70 -23.81 -4.04
N GLY A 117 -3.17 -23.52 -5.25
CA GLY A 117 -2.69 -24.18 -6.45
C GLY A 117 -1.34 -23.60 -6.85
N ASP A 118 -0.34 -24.47 -6.95
CA ASP A 118 0.97 -24.17 -7.49
C ASP A 118 1.22 -25.08 -8.70
N TRP A 119 1.61 -24.49 -9.82
CA TRP A 119 1.75 -25.22 -11.08
C TRP A 119 2.70 -26.42 -10.98
N ALA A 120 3.90 -26.23 -10.42
CA ALA A 120 4.92 -27.27 -10.36
C ALA A 120 4.91 -28.03 -9.02
N GLY A 121 4.46 -27.36 -7.95
CA GLY A 121 4.40 -27.88 -6.59
C GLY A 121 3.07 -28.56 -6.24
N GLY A 122 2.03 -28.44 -7.06
CA GLY A 122 0.74 -29.09 -6.87
C GLY A 122 -0.20 -28.30 -5.94
N LEU A 123 -0.68 -28.92 -4.87
CA LEU A 123 -1.61 -28.30 -3.92
C LEU A 123 -0.93 -28.11 -2.57
N PHE A 124 -0.85 -26.86 -2.12
CA PHE A 124 -0.43 -26.52 -0.75
C PHE A 124 -1.66 -26.25 0.11
N ILE A 125 -1.62 -26.71 1.36
CA ILE A 125 -2.71 -26.53 2.31
C ILE A 125 -2.13 -25.93 3.60
N PHE A 126 -2.63 -24.75 3.97
CA PHE A 126 -2.21 -24.03 5.16
C PHE A 126 -3.37 -23.92 6.14
N GLN A 127 -3.11 -24.06 7.45
CA GLN A 127 -4.10 -23.71 8.46
C GLN A 127 -4.20 -22.19 8.58
N VAL A 128 -5.42 -21.67 8.72
CA VAL A 128 -5.65 -20.23 8.87
C VAL A 128 -5.43 -19.74 10.31
N THR A 129 -5.31 -20.67 11.26
CA THR A 129 -4.92 -20.36 12.63
C THR A 129 -3.43 -20.03 12.67
N GLY A 130 -3.09 -18.74 12.77
CA GLY A 130 -1.69 -18.29 12.84
C GLY A 130 -1.32 -17.17 11.88
N LEU A 131 -2.29 -16.54 11.20
CA LEU A 131 -2.01 -15.31 10.46
C LEU A 131 -1.41 -14.25 11.41
N PRO A 132 -0.31 -13.58 11.00
CA PRO A 132 0.42 -12.65 11.86
C PRO A 132 -0.48 -11.48 12.24
N ALA A 133 -0.62 -11.19 13.53
CA ALA A 133 -1.48 -10.10 14.03
C ALA A 133 -1.26 -8.80 13.24
N PRO A 134 -2.32 -8.01 12.99
CA PRO A 134 -2.23 -6.80 12.20
C PRO A 134 -1.14 -5.88 12.79
N THR A 135 -0.26 -5.39 11.93
CA THR A 135 0.83 -4.53 12.40
C THR A 135 0.21 -3.15 12.65
N PRO A 136 0.20 -2.62 13.88
CA PRO A 136 -0.41 -1.32 14.14
C PRO A 136 0.32 -0.27 13.31
N THR A 137 -0.41 0.40 12.41
CA THR A 137 0.13 1.53 11.66
C THR A 137 0.44 2.64 12.66
N ILE A 138 1.72 2.80 13.02
CA ILE A 138 2.19 4.01 13.69
C ILE A 138 2.09 5.15 12.68
N THR A 139 0.96 5.87 12.69
CA THR A 139 0.86 7.15 11.99
C THR A 139 1.95 8.06 12.56
N PRO A 140 2.95 8.48 11.77
CA PRO A 140 3.92 9.44 12.28
C PRO A 140 3.15 10.71 12.66
N SER A 141 3.27 11.11 13.93
CA SER A 141 2.75 12.39 14.40
C SER A 141 3.31 13.49 13.49
N PRO A 142 2.49 14.44 13.00
CA PRO A 142 2.98 15.45 12.08
C PRO A 142 4.13 16.20 12.74
N THR A 143 5.31 16.13 12.13
CA THR A 143 6.47 16.91 12.55
C THR A 143 6.09 18.38 12.46
N LEU A 144 5.88 19.03 13.59
CA LEU A 144 5.70 20.48 13.64
C LEU A 144 6.98 21.10 13.08
N THR A 145 6.92 21.64 11.86
CA THR A 145 8.00 22.46 11.33
C THR A 145 8.13 23.69 12.23
N PRO A 146 9.33 24.00 12.75
CA PRO A 146 9.52 25.24 13.48
C PRO A 146 9.27 26.40 12.52
N THR A 147 8.20 27.16 12.76
CA THR A 147 7.89 28.41 12.07
C THR A 147 9.09 29.32 12.16
N SER A 148 9.71 29.63 11.02
CA SER A 148 10.77 30.64 10.97
C SER A 148 10.19 32.00 11.36
N THR A 149 10.68 32.56 12.47
CA THR A 149 10.43 33.95 12.85
C THR A 149 10.92 34.88 11.73
N PRO A 150 10.11 35.84 11.26
CA PRO A 150 10.58 36.82 10.29
C PRO A 150 11.59 37.76 10.95
N THR A 151 12.82 37.78 10.43
CA THR A 151 13.86 38.74 10.82
C THR A 151 13.46 40.13 10.35
N SER A 152 13.15 41.02 11.29
CA SER A 152 12.95 42.44 11.01
C SER A 152 14.29 43.11 10.68
N THR A 153 14.42 43.67 9.48
CA THR A 153 15.55 44.50 9.04
C THR A 153 15.62 45.80 9.85
N PRO A 154 16.77 46.22 10.41
CA PRO A 154 16.91 47.54 11.00
C PRO A 154 17.18 48.61 9.91
N GLY A 155 16.48 49.74 9.99
CA GLY A 155 16.69 50.91 9.12
C GLY A 155 18.02 51.65 9.41
N PRO A 156 18.43 52.59 8.52
CA PRO A 156 19.77 53.18 8.55
C PRO A 156 19.97 54.16 9.72
N VAL A 157 21.11 54.02 10.40
CA VAL A 157 21.56 54.90 11.48
C VAL A 157 22.39 56.04 10.88
N TYR A 158 21.96 57.29 11.11
CA TYR A 158 22.72 58.51 10.80
C TYR A 158 23.94 58.64 11.74
N ALA A 159 25.13 58.90 11.17
CA ALA A 159 26.35 59.23 11.92
C ALA A 159 26.52 60.75 12.10
N PRO A 160 27.22 61.18 13.16
CA PRO A 160 28.27 62.17 12.95
C PRO A 160 29.60 61.85 13.66
N PHE A 161 30.68 62.08 12.91
CA PHE A 161 31.95 62.72 13.30
C PHE A 161 32.48 62.60 14.75
N ILE A 162 33.67 62.01 14.94
CA ILE A 162 34.97 62.68 15.18
C ILE A 162 36.02 61.68 15.73
N SER A 163 37.07 61.49 14.93
CA SER A 163 38.54 61.46 15.18
C SER A 163 39.22 60.73 16.37
N ARG A 164 40.40 60.17 16.00
CA ARG A 164 41.65 59.98 16.79
C ARG A 164 41.60 58.83 17.82
N LEU A 165 42.62 58.02 18.10
CA LEU A 165 44.06 58.04 17.82
C LEU A 165 44.64 56.61 18.07
N TYR A 166 45.61 56.21 17.23
CA TYR A 166 46.81 55.37 17.46
C TYR A 166 46.81 53.96 18.08
N LYS A 167 47.52 53.08 17.34
CA LYS A 167 48.60 52.12 17.69
C LYS A 167 48.52 51.47 19.09
N ARG A 168 48.75 50.16 19.26
CA ARG A 168 50.04 49.47 19.07
C ARG A 168 49.92 48.01 19.53
N LEU A 169 50.45 47.09 18.72
CA LEU A 169 51.13 45.80 19.02
C LEU A 169 50.69 44.92 20.21
N SER A 170 50.52 43.63 19.94
CA SER A 170 51.01 42.59 20.86
C SER A 170 51.23 41.26 20.13
N LYS A 171 52.48 40.76 20.17
CA LYS A 171 52.76 39.34 20.42
C LYS A 171 54.22 39.17 20.83
N SER A 172 54.43 38.75 22.08
CA SER A 172 55.47 37.81 22.50
C SER A 172 55.21 37.43 23.96
N ARG A 173 54.93 36.14 24.18
CA ARG A 173 55.80 35.26 24.98
C ARG A 173 55.83 33.90 24.31
#